data_AF-A0A0A1XAQ8-F1
#
_entry.id   AF-A0A0A1XAQ8-F1
#
_cell.length_a   1.000
_cell.length_b   1.000
_cell.length_c   1.000
_cell.angle_alpha   90.00
_cell.angle_beta   90.00
_cell.angle_gamma   90.00
#
_symmetry.space_group_name_H-M   'P 1'
#
loop_
_entity.id
_entity.type
_entity.pdbx_description
1 polymer ?
#
loop_
_entity_poly.entity_id
_entity_poly.type
_entity_poly.pdbx_seq_one_letter_code
_entity_poly.pdbx_strand_id
1 'polypeptide(L)'
;MTIVKYSLLNKQDNDDENVYECQNQGVLQKCLALVKHKQFAGFFAFCMLITTLQLLHMRLYYDAAERLNETTIQIDVAENNITITESTLNVTNHSEKRPKDKYFIYTSQCRMPYVDPFGEDVLKIFNPQKYKYTNCTKDEAFITSNYHLNVRQYFLHIEMEAIERAVKPLNASATNVHCCYRQIVRSGSGGSADTKYKLLNCVIFHQDFLVPSHIEYIITECYLDHNEKKPLQKDAFSFIQAKKEEISAENATESQVLGIRKPSVLLIGIDAVSRINLRRTMPQTFKYLQVNEWAELLGYNKVNR
;
A
#
# COMPACT_ATOMS: atom_id res chain seq x y z
N MET A 1 10.51 -4.26 -34.25
CA MET A 1 10.53 -5.74 -34.37
C MET A 1 11.93 -6.19 -34.02
N THR A 2 12.15 -6.52 -32.74
CA THR A 2 13.48 -6.88 -32.23
C THR A 2 13.29 -8.09 -31.34
N ILE A 3 13.78 -9.22 -31.85
CA ILE A 3 13.74 -10.55 -31.25
C ILE A 3 14.94 -10.65 -30.31
N VAL A 4 14.72 -10.93 -29.02
CA VAL A 4 15.79 -11.30 -28.10
C VAL A 4 15.72 -12.81 -27.87
N LYS A 5 16.75 -13.52 -28.34
CA LYS A 5 16.98 -14.96 -28.15
C LYS A 5 17.57 -15.21 -26.76
N TYR A 6 17.03 -16.18 -26.03
CA TYR A 6 17.70 -16.79 -24.89
C TYR A 6 18.68 -17.87 -25.38
N SER A 7 19.91 -17.87 -24.86
CA SER A 7 20.85 -18.99 -25.02
C SER A 7 20.87 -19.83 -23.74
N LEU A 8 20.36 -21.05 -23.85
CA LEU A 8 20.65 -22.14 -22.93
C LEU A 8 22.07 -22.65 -23.20
N LEU A 9 22.88 -22.81 -22.15
CA LEU A 9 24.06 -23.66 -22.18
C LEU A 9 23.85 -24.80 -21.19
N ASN A 10 23.53 -25.97 -21.76
CA ASN A 10 23.66 -27.26 -21.12
C ASN A 10 25.04 -27.82 -21.52
N LYS A 11 25.81 -28.35 -20.56
CA LYS A 11 26.92 -29.26 -20.87
C LYS A 11 26.99 -30.38 -19.82
N GLN A 12 26.49 -31.50 -20.30
CA GLN A 12 26.70 -32.92 -19.97
C GLN A 12 28.18 -33.29 -20.28
N ASP A 13 28.91 -34.26 -19.71
CA ASP A 13 28.70 -35.46 -18.88
C ASP A 13 30.10 -35.86 -18.34
N ASN A 14 30.17 -36.58 -17.20
CA ASN A 14 30.89 -37.87 -17.02
C ASN A 14 31.12 -38.19 -15.53
N ASP A 15 30.44 -39.25 -15.10
CA ASP A 15 30.92 -40.42 -14.35
C ASP A 15 31.90 -40.22 -13.18
N ASP A 16 31.44 -40.52 -11.97
CA ASP A 16 31.90 -41.72 -11.25
C ASP A 16 31.05 -42.01 -10.00
N GLU A 17 30.73 -43.30 -9.83
CA GLU A 17 30.17 -43.93 -8.63
C GLU A 17 30.93 -43.51 -7.36
N ASN A 18 30.21 -43.22 -6.28
CA ASN A 18 30.41 -43.92 -5.00
C ASN A 18 29.35 -43.51 -3.95
N VAL A 19 28.62 -44.52 -3.49
CA VAL A 19 27.82 -44.56 -2.27
C VAL A 19 28.74 -44.44 -1.06
N TYR A 20 28.50 -43.55 -0.08
CA TYR A 20 28.78 -43.80 1.34
C TYR A 20 28.04 -42.81 2.26
N GLU A 21 27.02 -43.35 2.93
CA GLU A 21 26.64 -43.18 4.33
C GLU A 21 27.32 -42.07 5.17
N CYS A 22 26.51 -41.16 5.73
CA CYS A 22 26.95 -40.19 6.72
C CYS A 22 27.25 -40.83 8.08
N GLN A 23 28.52 -40.88 8.49
CA GLN A 23 28.93 -41.08 9.89
C GLN A 23 29.31 -39.74 10.53
N ASN A 24 28.39 -39.21 11.33
CA ASN A 24 28.48 -37.95 12.04
C ASN A 24 29.11 -38.18 13.44
N GLN A 25 30.45 -38.23 13.54
CA GLN A 25 31.11 -38.13 14.86
C GLN A 25 32.60 -37.70 14.85
N GLY A 26 33.23 -37.48 13.68
CA GLY A 26 34.67 -37.14 13.59
C GLY A 26 35.02 -35.65 13.49
N VAL A 27 34.05 -34.77 13.21
CA VAL A 27 34.35 -33.35 12.87
C VAL A 27 34.59 -32.50 14.12
N LEU A 28 33.81 -32.72 15.19
CA LEU A 28 33.92 -31.95 16.43
C LEU A 28 35.28 -32.16 17.13
N GLN A 29 35.82 -33.38 17.06
CA GLN A 29 37.09 -33.74 17.69
C GLN A 29 38.30 -33.22 16.90
N LYS A 30 38.19 -33.09 15.57
CA LYS A 30 39.19 -32.43 14.71
C LYS A 30 39.19 -30.91 14.87
N CYS A 31 38.02 -30.29 15.06
CA CYS A 31 37.93 -28.84 15.34
C CYS A 31 38.55 -28.47 16.70
N LEU A 32 38.37 -29.31 17.74
CA LEU A 32 38.96 -29.06 19.06
C LEU A 32 40.49 -29.21 19.10
N ALA A 33 41.09 -30.01 18.21
CA ALA A 33 42.55 -30.16 18.12
C ALA A 33 43.24 -28.96 17.43
N LEU A 34 42.55 -28.24 16.55
CA LEU A 34 43.06 -27.05 15.85
C LEU A 34 43.16 -25.80 16.75
N VAL A 35 42.45 -25.78 17.88
CA VAL A 35 42.38 -24.62 18.80
C VAL A 35 43.65 -24.48 19.67
N LYS A 36 44.54 -25.47 19.70
CA LYS A 36 45.72 -25.45 20.58
C LYS A 36 46.97 -24.76 20.02
N HIS A 37 46.96 -24.26 18.78
CA HIS A 37 48.12 -23.60 18.20
C HIS A 37 47.95 -22.07 18.17
N LYS A 38 48.87 -21.37 18.85
CA LYS A 38 48.92 -19.90 19.05
C LYS A 38 48.81 -19.07 17.75
N GLN A 39 48.97 -19.71 16.58
CA GLN A 39 48.89 -19.11 15.26
C GLN A 39 47.46 -19.02 14.68
N PHE A 40 46.51 -19.82 15.15
CA PHE A 40 45.12 -19.79 14.63
C PHE A 40 44.21 -18.77 15.32
N ALA A 41 44.53 -18.36 16.56
CA ALA A 41 43.77 -17.33 17.27
C ALA A 41 43.76 -15.99 16.52
N GLY A 42 44.88 -15.63 15.88
CA GLY A 42 44.97 -14.43 15.04
C GLY A 42 44.11 -14.52 13.77
N PHE A 43 44.02 -15.70 13.16
CA PHE A 43 43.19 -15.92 11.97
C PHE A 43 41.70 -15.84 12.30
N PHE A 44 41.24 -16.47 13.39
CA PHE A 44 39.85 -16.34 13.85
C PHE A 44 39.50 -14.90 14.25
N ALA A 45 40.41 -14.19 14.92
CA ALA A 45 40.21 -12.77 15.24
C ALA A 45 40.09 -11.92 13.97
N PHE A 46 40.91 -12.18 12.95
CA PHE A 46 40.84 -11.50 11.67
C PHE A 46 39.54 -11.81 10.89
N CYS A 47 39.10 -13.06 10.88
CA CYS A 47 37.81 -13.44 10.29
C CYS A 47 36.63 -12.76 11.01
N MET A 48 36.64 -12.68 12.34
CA MET A 48 35.62 -11.97 13.11
C MET A 48 35.63 -10.46 12.85
N LEU A 49 36.81 -9.88 12.61
CA LEU A 49 36.94 -8.46 12.24
C LEU A 49 36.40 -8.20 10.82
N ILE A 50 36.62 -9.11 9.88
CA ILE A 50 36.06 -9.01 8.53
C ILE A 50 34.54 -9.15 8.54
N THR A 51 33.99 -10.14 9.26
CA THR A 51 32.53 -10.33 9.32
C THR A 51 31.83 -9.18 10.01
N THR A 52 32.41 -8.63 11.08
CA THR A 52 31.87 -7.42 11.74
C THR A 52 31.96 -6.19 10.85
N LEU A 53 33.05 -6.01 10.09
CA LEU A 53 33.18 -4.93 9.12
C LEU A 53 32.18 -5.05 7.96
N GLN A 54 31.92 -6.26 7.48
CA GLN A 54 30.89 -6.54 6.47
C GLN A 54 29.48 -6.23 7.00
N LEU A 55 29.17 -6.64 8.24
CA LEU A 55 27.89 -6.32 8.87
C LEU A 55 27.72 -4.81 9.12
N LEU A 56 28.79 -4.11 9.50
CA LEU A 56 28.78 -2.66 9.66
C LEU A 56 28.56 -1.95 8.32
N HIS A 57 29.21 -2.43 7.25
CA HIS A 57 29.03 -1.90 5.90
C HIS A 57 27.61 -2.13 5.38
N MET A 58 27.03 -3.32 5.63
CA MET A 58 25.62 -3.59 5.31
C MET A 58 24.67 -2.69 6.09
N ARG A 59 24.96 -2.42 7.38
CA ARG A 59 24.15 -1.51 8.20
C ARG A 59 24.23 -0.06 7.72
N LEU A 60 25.43 0.44 7.41
CA LEU A 60 25.62 1.78 6.84
C LEU A 60 24.97 1.92 5.47
N TYR A 61 25.02 0.87 4.64
CA TYR A 61 24.32 0.83 3.35
C TYR A 61 22.80 0.87 3.51
N TYR A 62 22.25 0.12 4.48
CA TYR A 62 20.83 0.15 4.81
C TYR A 62 20.37 1.51 5.33
N ASP A 63 21.10 2.12 6.28
CA ASP A 63 20.77 3.46 6.79
C ASP A 63 20.84 4.53 5.69
N ALA A 64 21.78 4.40 4.74
CA ALA A 64 21.88 5.30 3.58
C ALA A 64 20.72 5.09 2.59
N ALA A 65 20.28 3.85 2.36
CA ALA A 65 19.11 3.55 1.53
C ALA A 65 17.81 4.03 2.17
N GLU A 66 17.69 3.95 3.50
CA GLU A 66 16.54 4.49 4.25
C GLU A 66 16.48 6.02 4.13
N ARG A 67 17.62 6.73 4.28
CA ARG A 67 17.67 8.18 4.04
C ARG A 67 17.38 8.55 2.59
N LEU A 68 17.87 7.77 1.61
CA LEU A 68 17.59 8.03 0.20
C LEU A 68 16.09 7.90 -0.08
N ASN A 69 15.44 6.84 0.44
CA ASN A 69 13.99 6.64 0.35
C ASN A 69 13.19 7.76 1.04
N GLU A 70 13.63 8.21 2.22
CA GLU A 70 12.99 9.31 2.93
C GLU A 70 13.12 10.64 2.15
N THR A 71 14.26 10.86 1.49
CA THR A 71 14.47 12.03 0.62
C THR A 71 13.76 11.95 -0.74
N THR A 72 13.64 10.78 -1.35
CA THR A 72 12.87 10.63 -2.61
C THR A 72 11.36 10.72 -2.37
N ILE A 73 10.85 10.35 -1.19
CA ILE A 73 9.44 10.59 -0.82
C ILE A 73 9.15 12.10 -0.64
N GLN A 74 10.14 12.90 -0.28
CA GLN A 74 10.00 14.36 -0.11
C GLN A 74 10.25 15.16 -1.40
N ILE A 75 10.87 14.57 -2.43
CA ILE A 75 11.23 15.25 -3.68
C ILE A 75 10.49 14.58 -4.85
N ASP A 76 9.17 14.74 -4.88
CA ASP A 76 8.35 14.59 -6.09
C ASP A 76 7.16 15.56 -6.04
N VAL A 77 7.44 16.81 -5.66
CA VAL A 77 6.57 17.95 -5.95
C VAL A 77 7.27 18.79 -6.98
N ALA A 78 6.87 18.63 -8.24
CA ALA A 78 7.38 19.40 -9.36
C ALA A 78 7.23 20.91 -9.08
N GLU A 79 8.35 21.62 -9.01
CA GLU A 79 8.40 23.08 -9.08
C GLU A 79 7.88 23.52 -10.46
N ASN A 80 6.60 23.90 -10.51
CA ASN A 80 6.10 24.73 -11.59
C ASN A 80 6.23 26.18 -11.17
N ASN A 81 7.13 26.89 -11.84
CA ASN A 81 7.35 28.33 -11.68
C ASN A 81 6.11 29.11 -12.13
N ILE A 82 5.19 29.37 -11.21
CA ILE A 82 4.09 30.31 -11.44
C ILE A 82 4.57 31.69 -11.02
N THR A 83 4.96 32.52 -11.99
CA THR A 83 5.04 33.98 -11.84
C THR A 83 3.64 34.52 -11.54
N ILE A 84 3.33 34.69 -10.26
CA ILE A 84 2.13 35.39 -9.80
C ILE A 84 2.42 36.89 -9.93
N THR A 85 1.87 37.52 -10.95
CA THR A 85 1.67 38.97 -10.98
C THR A 85 0.82 39.36 -9.77
N GLU A 86 1.34 40.26 -8.93
CA GLU A 86 0.69 40.84 -7.77
C GLU A 86 -0.66 41.47 -8.13
N SER A 87 -1.74 40.70 -8.04
CA SER A 87 -3.04 41.25 -7.71
C SER A 87 -3.22 41.09 -6.21
N THR A 88 -3.03 42.19 -5.49
CA THR A 88 -3.24 42.34 -4.05
C THR A 88 -4.63 41.88 -3.63
N LEU A 89 -4.76 40.59 -3.30
CA LEU A 89 -5.83 40.09 -2.45
C LEU A 89 -5.31 40.29 -1.02
N ASN A 90 -5.74 41.40 -0.41
CA ASN A 90 -5.51 41.70 1.00
C ASN A 90 -6.18 40.62 1.86
N VAL A 91 -5.53 39.47 1.97
CA VAL A 91 -5.71 38.55 3.08
C VAL A 91 -5.00 39.22 4.24
N THR A 92 -5.73 40.10 4.92
CA THR A 92 -5.33 40.61 6.22
C THR A 92 -4.93 39.40 7.07
N ASN A 93 -3.64 39.33 7.40
CA ASN A 93 -3.12 38.48 8.45
C ASN A 93 -3.73 38.95 9.78
N HIS A 94 -5.00 38.60 10.01
CA HIS A 94 -5.61 38.58 11.33
C HIS A 94 -5.03 37.37 12.07
N SER A 95 -3.76 37.49 12.45
CA SER A 95 -3.21 36.81 13.62
C SER A 95 -3.76 37.52 14.87
N GLU A 96 -5.08 37.58 14.98
CA GLU A 96 -5.70 37.65 16.28
C GLU A 96 -5.48 36.28 16.90
N LYS A 97 -4.94 36.26 18.12
CA LYS A 97 -5.04 35.12 19.04
C LYS A 97 -6.52 34.78 19.19
N ARG A 98 -7.06 34.00 18.24
CA ARG A 98 -8.41 33.45 18.33
C ARG A 98 -8.49 32.75 19.67
N PRO A 99 -9.54 32.97 20.48
CA PRO A 99 -9.85 32.05 21.57
C PRO A 99 -10.26 30.72 20.92
N LYS A 100 -9.26 29.95 20.45
CA LYS A 100 -9.41 28.68 19.74
C LYS A 100 -10.22 27.67 20.56
N ASP A 101 -10.31 27.91 21.87
CA ASP A 101 -10.98 27.04 22.82
C ASP A 101 -12.52 27.22 22.83
N LYS A 102 -13.07 28.30 22.25
CA LYS A 102 -14.52 28.57 22.31
C LYS A 102 -15.27 28.39 20.99
N TYR A 103 -14.64 28.58 19.84
CA TYR A 103 -15.31 28.57 18.54
C TYR A 103 -14.49 27.88 17.45
N PHE A 104 -15.14 27.02 16.65
CA PHE A 104 -14.58 26.49 15.40
C PHE A 104 -14.58 27.54 14.27
N ILE A 105 -15.63 28.36 14.22
CA ILE A 105 -15.73 29.52 13.32
C ILE A 105 -16.08 30.73 14.17
N TYR A 106 -15.30 31.79 14.02
CA TYR A 106 -15.57 33.07 14.66
C TYR A 106 -15.41 34.19 13.63
N THR A 107 -16.54 34.59 13.05
CA THR A 107 -16.65 35.71 12.10
C THR A 107 -17.83 36.60 12.53
N SER A 108 -17.98 37.77 11.92
CA SER A 108 -19.12 38.65 12.20
C SER A 108 -20.44 38.07 11.67
N GLN A 109 -20.40 37.25 10.62
CA GLN A 109 -21.57 36.64 9.99
C GLN A 109 -21.90 35.24 10.54
N CYS A 110 -20.90 34.50 11.02
CA CYS A 110 -21.07 33.13 11.51
C CYS A 110 -20.22 32.89 12.77
N ARG A 111 -20.86 32.31 13.80
CA ARG A 111 -20.19 31.86 15.02
C ARG A 111 -20.58 30.41 15.27
N MET A 112 -19.63 29.50 15.12
CA MET A 112 -19.84 28.08 15.41
C MET A 112 -19.04 27.69 16.66
N PRO A 113 -19.70 27.33 17.76
CA PRO A 113 -19.01 27.00 19.01
C PRO A 113 -18.13 25.77 18.84
N TYR A 114 -17.03 25.73 19.59
CA TYR A 114 -16.20 24.55 19.73
C TYR A 114 -16.97 23.50 20.53
N VAL A 115 -16.91 22.25 20.07
CA VAL A 115 -17.47 21.09 20.77
C VAL A 115 -16.32 20.14 21.04
N ASP A 116 -16.06 19.88 22.31
CA ASP A 116 -15.05 18.92 22.72
C ASP A 116 -15.50 17.49 22.36
N PRO A 117 -14.78 16.77 21.48
CA PRO A 117 -15.10 15.39 21.17
C PRO A 117 -15.08 14.46 22.38
N PHE A 118 -14.39 14.83 23.47
CA PHE A 118 -14.23 14.04 24.69
C PHE A 118 -14.78 14.75 25.95
N GLY A 119 -15.77 15.62 25.77
CA GLY A 119 -16.49 16.25 26.90
C GLY A 119 -17.11 15.25 27.85
N GLU A 120 -17.33 15.65 29.10
CA GLU A 120 -17.80 14.77 30.17
C GLU A 120 -19.16 14.11 29.87
N ASP A 121 -20.07 14.86 29.27
CA ASP A 121 -21.38 14.41 28.79
C ASP A 121 -21.26 13.34 27.69
N VAL A 122 -20.30 13.50 26.78
CA VAL A 122 -20.00 12.52 25.74
C VAL A 122 -19.38 11.26 26.34
N LEU A 123 -18.41 11.39 27.24
CA LEU A 123 -17.73 10.23 27.85
C LEU A 123 -18.70 9.37 28.69
N LYS A 124 -19.78 9.96 29.23
CA LYS A 124 -20.85 9.21 29.90
C LYS A 124 -21.59 8.26 28.97
N ILE A 125 -21.71 8.58 27.68
CA ILE A 125 -22.42 7.77 26.68
C ILE A 125 -21.48 6.98 25.75
N PHE A 126 -20.27 7.48 25.52
CA PHE A 126 -19.27 6.88 24.66
C PHE A 126 -18.48 5.84 25.42
N ASN A 127 -18.71 4.56 25.11
CA ASN A 127 -17.94 3.46 25.65
C ASN A 127 -17.21 2.71 24.52
N PRO A 128 -15.90 2.95 24.32
CA PRO A 128 -15.08 2.26 23.33
C PRO A 128 -15.22 0.73 23.35
N GLN A 129 -15.38 0.14 24.54
CA GLN A 129 -15.44 -1.31 24.72
C GLN A 129 -16.77 -1.92 24.23
N LYS A 130 -17.83 -1.11 24.11
CA LYS A 130 -19.12 -1.56 23.54
C LYS A 130 -19.09 -1.64 22.02
N TYR A 131 -18.13 -1.00 21.36
CA TYR A 131 -18.00 -1.08 19.92
C TYR A 131 -17.32 -2.39 19.53
N LYS A 132 -17.98 -3.16 18.68
CA LYS A 132 -17.40 -4.35 18.08
C LYS A 132 -16.57 -3.92 16.87
N TYR A 133 -15.28 -3.71 17.09
CA TYR A 133 -14.34 -3.48 15.99
C TYR A 133 -14.01 -4.81 15.31
N THR A 134 -13.98 -4.81 14.00
CA THR A 134 -13.39 -5.91 13.24
C THR A 134 -11.88 -5.75 13.31
N ASN A 135 -11.20 -6.71 13.93
CA ASN A 135 -9.74 -6.73 13.92
C ASN A 135 -9.26 -6.91 12.49
N CYS A 136 -8.34 -6.04 12.05
CA CYS A 136 -7.63 -6.25 10.80
C CYS A 136 -6.77 -7.51 10.94
N THR A 137 -6.68 -8.28 9.87
CA THR A 137 -5.75 -9.42 9.82
C THR A 137 -4.32 -8.88 9.82
N LYS A 138 -3.38 -9.71 10.29
CA LYS A 138 -1.94 -9.45 10.16
C LYS A 138 -1.32 -10.30 9.04
N ASP A 139 -2.19 -10.83 8.19
CA ASP A 139 -1.81 -11.72 7.11
C ASP A 139 -1.16 -10.87 6.03
N GLU A 140 -0.13 -11.43 5.41
CA GLU A 140 0.48 -10.79 4.25
C GLU A 140 -0.41 -10.93 3.03
N ALA A 141 -0.44 -9.90 2.20
CA ALA A 141 -1.22 -9.94 0.97
C ALA A 141 -0.63 -10.99 0.02
N PHE A 142 -1.47 -11.91 -0.46
CA PHE A 142 -1.12 -12.87 -1.50
C PHE A 142 -1.11 -12.20 -2.87
N ILE A 143 -1.85 -11.09 -3.01
CA ILE A 143 -1.94 -10.34 -4.26
C ILE A 143 -1.70 -8.86 -3.96
N THR A 144 -0.79 -8.25 -4.71
CA THR A 144 -0.56 -6.80 -4.70
C THR A 144 -0.99 -6.20 -6.04
N SER A 145 -1.46 -4.95 -6.00
CA SER A 145 -1.88 -4.20 -7.18
C SER A 145 -0.98 -2.98 -7.36
N ASN A 146 -0.27 -2.92 -8.47
CA ASN A 146 0.70 -1.87 -8.76
C ASN A 146 0.37 -1.18 -10.08
N TYR A 147 0.50 0.15 -10.13
CA TYR A 147 0.29 0.92 -11.37
C TYR A 147 1.60 1.11 -12.11
N HIS A 148 1.65 0.67 -13.36
CA HIS A 148 2.85 0.78 -14.17
C HIS A 148 2.75 1.97 -15.14
N LEU A 149 3.56 3.00 -14.91
CA LEU A 149 3.50 4.28 -15.64
C LEU A 149 3.70 4.13 -17.15
N ASN A 150 4.62 3.27 -17.59
CA ASN A 150 4.94 3.11 -19.03
C ASN A 150 3.77 2.52 -19.83
N VAL A 151 3.09 1.49 -19.30
CA VAL A 151 1.93 0.86 -19.95
C VAL A 151 0.61 1.53 -19.54
N ARG A 152 0.65 2.43 -18.55
CA ARG A 152 -0.51 3.15 -18.00
C ARG A 152 -1.65 2.25 -17.53
N GLN A 153 -1.29 1.09 -16.97
CA GLN A 153 -2.24 0.09 -16.49
C GLN A 153 -1.82 -0.45 -15.12
N TYR A 154 -2.80 -0.98 -14.40
CA TYR A 154 -2.55 -1.74 -13.18
C TYR A 154 -2.15 -3.16 -13.55
N PHE A 155 -1.26 -3.77 -12.76
CA PHE A 155 -1.03 -5.20 -12.78
C PHE A 155 -1.22 -5.79 -11.39
N LEU A 156 -1.68 -7.04 -11.37
CA LEU A 156 -1.79 -7.85 -10.17
C LEU A 156 -0.58 -8.76 -10.08
N HIS A 157 0.17 -8.64 -8.99
CA HIS A 157 1.29 -9.51 -8.68
C HIS A 157 0.88 -10.52 -7.60
N ILE A 158 1.24 -11.78 -7.79
CA ILE A 158 1.00 -12.87 -6.86
C ILE A 158 2.27 -13.05 -6.01
N GLU A 159 2.14 -12.77 -4.72
CA GLU A 159 3.22 -12.82 -3.73
C GLU A 159 3.50 -14.27 -3.31
N MET A 160 4.18 -15.04 -4.17
CA MET A 160 4.41 -16.48 -3.96
C MET A 160 5.09 -16.81 -2.63
N GLU A 161 6.00 -15.95 -2.16
CA GLU A 161 6.68 -16.14 -0.87
C GLU A 161 5.74 -15.93 0.33
N ALA A 162 4.82 -14.97 0.23
CA ALA A 162 3.80 -14.74 1.26
C ALA A 162 2.84 -15.93 1.33
N ILE A 163 2.43 -16.44 0.16
CA ILE A 163 1.59 -17.63 0.05
C ILE A 163 2.30 -18.83 0.67
N GLU A 164 3.54 -19.11 0.28
CA GLU A 164 4.32 -20.26 0.78
C GLU A 164 4.40 -20.23 2.32
N ARG A 165 4.70 -19.07 2.90
CA ARG A 165 4.75 -18.91 4.37
C ARG A 165 3.40 -19.12 5.04
N ALA A 166 2.31 -18.70 4.40
CA ALA A 166 0.96 -18.86 4.94
C ALA A 166 0.46 -20.31 4.88
N VAL A 167 0.82 -21.08 3.85
CA VAL A 167 0.32 -22.45 3.65
C VAL A 167 1.26 -23.55 4.17
N LYS A 168 2.53 -23.24 4.43
CA LYS A 168 3.48 -24.18 5.03
C LYS A 168 2.98 -24.85 6.32
N PRO A 169 2.32 -24.16 7.28
CA PRO A 169 1.74 -24.80 8.47
C PRO A 169 0.61 -25.79 8.16
N LEU A 170 0.04 -25.73 6.95
CA LEU A 170 -1.00 -26.63 6.46
C LEU A 170 -0.43 -27.84 5.70
N ASN A 171 0.89 -28.04 5.71
CA ASN A 171 1.60 -29.06 4.93
C ASN A 171 1.35 -28.95 3.42
N ALA A 172 1.22 -27.73 2.91
CA ALA A 172 1.06 -27.43 1.50
C ALA A 172 2.14 -26.46 1.01
N SER A 173 2.23 -26.27 -0.31
CA SER A 173 3.11 -25.30 -0.96
C SER A 173 2.29 -24.25 -1.70
N ALA A 174 2.89 -23.10 -1.99
CA ALA A 174 2.31 -22.03 -2.78
C ALA A 174 1.78 -22.50 -4.14
N THR A 175 2.38 -23.53 -4.73
CA THR A 175 1.89 -24.11 -6.00
C THR A 175 0.55 -24.81 -5.90
N ASN A 176 0.13 -25.20 -4.69
CA ASN A 176 -1.21 -25.74 -4.45
C ASN A 176 -2.28 -24.63 -4.43
N VAL A 177 -1.88 -23.38 -4.20
CA VAL A 177 -2.82 -22.27 -4.07
C VAL A 177 -3.25 -21.77 -5.43
N HIS A 178 -4.57 -21.66 -5.61
CA HIS A 178 -5.19 -21.14 -6.81
C HIS A 178 -5.88 -19.82 -6.52
N CYS A 179 -5.45 -18.77 -7.19
CA CYS A 179 -6.05 -17.45 -7.11
C CYS A 179 -6.85 -17.12 -8.37
N CYS A 180 -8.00 -16.48 -8.20
CA CYS A 180 -8.80 -15.94 -9.28
C CYS A 180 -9.36 -14.58 -8.88
N TYR A 181 -9.82 -13.80 -9.87
CA TYR A 181 -10.51 -12.55 -9.61
C TYR A 181 -11.95 -12.59 -10.15
N ARG A 182 -12.82 -11.82 -9.50
CA ARG A 182 -14.21 -11.58 -9.90
C ARG A 182 -14.38 -10.09 -10.11
N GLN A 183 -14.75 -9.71 -11.32
CA GLN A 183 -15.10 -8.32 -11.58
C GLN A 183 -16.38 -7.94 -10.85
N ILE A 184 -16.35 -6.79 -10.18
CA ILE A 184 -17.55 -6.17 -9.60
C ILE A 184 -18.15 -5.25 -10.67
N VAL A 185 -19.39 -5.53 -11.06
CA VAL A 185 -20.14 -4.73 -12.04
C VAL A 185 -21.34 -4.09 -11.34
N ARG A 186 -21.48 -2.78 -11.47
CA ARG A 186 -22.66 -2.06 -10.96
C ARG A 186 -23.92 -2.57 -11.68
N SER A 187 -24.96 -2.88 -10.91
CA SER A 187 -26.22 -3.39 -11.46
C SER A 187 -27.46 -2.60 -11.01
N GLY A 188 -27.28 -1.60 -10.14
CA GLY A 188 -28.31 -0.66 -9.73
C GLY A 188 -28.26 0.68 -10.48
N SER A 189 -29.39 1.37 -10.48
CA SER A 189 -29.53 2.76 -10.93
C SER A 189 -30.34 3.58 -9.92
N GLY A 190 -30.19 4.91 -9.97
CA GLY A 190 -30.90 5.83 -9.06
C GLY A 190 -30.71 5.46 -7.59
N GLY A 191 -31.80 5.41 -6.83
CA GLY A 191 -31.77 5.04 -5.40
C GLY A 191 -31.32 3.60 -5.09
N SER A 192 -31.07 2.76 -6.09
CA SER A 192 -30.52 1.41 -5.92
C SER A 192 -29.05 1.27 -6.33
N ALA A 193 -28.41 2.37 -6.75
CA ALA A 193 -27.03 2.38 -7.22
C ALA A 193 -26.03 1.89 -6.16
N ASP A 194 -26.32 2.13 -4.87
CA ASP A 194 -25.43 1.78 -3.76
C ASP A 194 -25.68 0.37 -3.21
N THR A 195 -26.81 -0.26 -3.54
CA THR A 195 -27.22 -1.54 -2.95
C THR A 195 -27.11 -2.71 -3.91
N LYS A 196 -26.98 -2.47 -5.23
CA LYS A 196 -26.98 -3.51 -6.25
C LYS A 196 -25.68 -3.55 -7.04
N TYR A 197 -24.96 -4.65 -6.87
CA TYR A 197 -23.81 -5.05 -7.69
C TYR A 197 -23.95 -6.50 -8.13
N LYS A 198 -23.20 -6.88 -9.16
CA LYS A 198 -23.04 -8.25 -9.63
C LYS A 198 -21.56 -8.61 -9.56
N LEU A 199 -21.27 -9.81 -9.07
CA LEU A 199 -19.94 -10.42 -9.20
C LEU A 199 -19.97 -11.31 -10.43
N LEU A 200 -19.05 -11.06 -11.37
CA LEU A 200 -18.88 -11.96 -12.50
C LEU A 200 -18.23 -13.29 -12.06
N ASN A 201 -18.08 -14.20 -13.02
CA ASN A 201 -17.42 -15.47 -12.79
C ASN A 201 -15.96 -15.26 -12.35
N CYS A 202 -15.43 -16.21 -11.57
CA CYS A 202 -14.03 -16.16 -11.19
C CYS A 202 -13.15 -16.52 -12.38
N VAL A 203 -12.24 -15.62 -12.71
CA VAL A 203 -11.29 -15.76 -13.81
C VAL A 203 -9.91 -15.98 -13.20
N ILE A 204 -9.31 -17.13 -13.52
CA ILE A 204 -7.93 -17.44 -13.12
C ILE A 204 -7.00 -16.50 -13.88
N PHE A 205 -6.00 -15.98 -13.19
CA PHE A 205 -4.97 -15.13 -13.77
C PHE A 205 -3.59 -15.64 -13.36
N HIS A 206 -2.59 -15.28 -14.15
CA HIS A 206 -1.20 -15.69 -13.92
C HIS A 206 -0.43 -14.57 -13.23
N GLN A 207 0.82 -14.87 -12.89
CA GLN A 207 1.75 -13.89 -12.32
C GLN A 207 1.82 -12.62 -13.18
N ASP A 208 1.90 -11.46 -12.53
CA ASP A 208 1.98 -10.14 -13.17
C ASP A 208 0.87 -9.87 -14.21
N PHE A 209 -0.38 -10.14 -13.83
CA PHE A 209 -1.52 -9.97 -14.72
C PHE A 209 -1.86 -8.49 -14.95
N LEU A 210 -1.79 -8.04 -16.21
CA LEU A 210 -2.25 -6.72 -16.62
C LEU A 210 -3.78 -6.62 -16.56
N VAL A 211 -4.28 -5.74 -15.70
CA VAL A 211 -5.71 -5.49 -15.55
C VAL A 211 -6.24 -4.78 -16.80
N PRO A 212 -7.24 -5.36 -17.49
CA PRO A 212 -7.88 -4.70 -18.64
C PRO A 212 -8.48 -3.34 -18.28
N SER A 213 -8.39 -2.37 -19.20
CA SER A 213 -8.80 -0.97 -18.97
C SER A 213 -10.27 -0.75 -18.62
N HIS A 214 -11.13 -1.70 -18.98
CA HIS A 214 -12.57 -1.66 -18.70
C HIS A 214 -12.96 -2.17 -17.31
N ILE A 215 -12.01 -2.78 -16.57
CA ILE A 215 -12.26 -3.34 -15.23
C ILE A 215 -11.98 -2.28 -14.17
N GLU A 216 -13.03 -1.73 -13.57
CA GLU A 216 -12.88 -0.69 -12.53
C GLU A 216 -12.65 -1.29 -11.15
N TYR A 217 -13.21 -2.47 -10.87
CA TYR A 217 -13.22 -3.07 -9.53
C TYR A 217 -13.16 -4.59 -9.61
N ILE A 218 -12.39 -5.22 -8.73
CA ILE A 218 -12.35 -6.68 -8.60
C ILE A 218 -12.33 -7.12 -7.13
N ILE A 219 -12.72 -8.37 -6.93
CA ILE A 219 -12.43 -9.14 -5.71
C ILE A 219 -11.52 -10.28 -6.12
N THR A 220 -10.40 -10.44 -5.43
CA THR A 220 -9.55 -11.62 -5.58
C THR A 220 -9.91 -12.65 -4.52
N GLU A 221 -9.85 -13.92 -4.89
CA GLU A 221 -10.11 -15.05 -4.00
C GLU A 221 -9.04 -16.11 -4.24
N CYS A 222 -8.31 -16.50 -3.19
CA CYS A 222 -7.28 -17.54 -3.25
C CYS A 222 -7.67 -18.73 -2.39
N TYR A 223 -7.50 -19.94 -2.91
CA TYR A 223 -7.94 -21.21 -2.30
C TYR A 223 -6.78 -22.21 -2.25
N LEU A 224 -6.72 -23.06 -1.23
CA LEU A 224 -5.66 -24.08 -1.11
C LEU A 224 -5.82 -25.24 -2.10
N ASP A 225 -7.05 -25.50 -2.52
CA ASP A 225 -7.41 -26.51 -3.52
C ASP A 225 -8.68 -26.05 -4.25
N HIS A 226 -8.92 -26.57 -5.45
CA HIS A 226 -10.11 -26.30 -6.26
C HIS A 226 -11.44 -26.69 -5.59
N ASN A 227 -11.40 -27.62 -4.64
CA ASN A 227 -12.59 -28.12 -3.96
C ASN A 227 -12.94 -27.35 -2.67
N GLU A 228 -12.05 -26.47 -2.21
CA GLU A 228 -12.31 -25.69 -1.00
C GLU A 228 -13.33 -24.59 -1.25
N LYS A 229 -14.33 -24.51 -0.37
CA LYS A 229 -15.38 -23.47 -0.46
C LYS A 229 -14.99 -22.16 0.20
N LYS A 230 -14.01 -22.17 1.10
CA LYS A 230 -13.59 -20.99 1.87
C LYS A 230 -12.23 -20.51 1.34
N PRO A 231 -12.13 -19.25 0.88
CA PRO A 231 -10.84 -18.73 0.45
C PRO A 231 -9.90 -18.57 1.66
N LEU A 232 -8.62 -18.83 1.43
CA LEU A 232 -7.52 -18.49 2.34
C LEU A 232 -7.42 -16.98 2.52
N GLN A 233 -7.53 -16.25 1.40
CA GLN A 233 -7.53 -14.79 1.39
C GLN A 233 -8.51 -14.26 0.35
N LYS A 234 -9.14 -13.13 0.69
CA LYS A 234 -10.12 -12.45 -0.13
C LYS A 234 -9.96 -10.95 0.01
N ASP A 235 -9.51 -10.30 -1.07
CA ASP A 235 -9.24 -8.87 -1.10
C ASP A 235 -10.01 -8.17 -2.20
N ALA A 236 -10.23 -6.87 -2.03
CA ALA A 236 -10.92 -6.05 -3.01
C ALA A 236 -9.97 -4.96 -3.53
N PHE A 237 -9.94 -4.78 -4.84
CA PHE A 237 -9.14 -3.76 -5.50
C PHE A 237 -10.02 -2.85 -6.35
N SER A 238 -9.66 -1.57 -6.36
CA SER A 238 -10.26 -0.53 -7.18
C SER A 238 -9.19 0.08 -8.07
N PHE A 239 -9.50 0.27 -9.34
CA PHE A 239 -8.56 0.77 -10.33
C PHE A 239 -9.04 2.10 -10.91
N ILE A 240 -8.18 3.11 -10.86
CA ILE A 240 -8.43 4.41 -11.49
C ILE A 240 -7.87 4.33 -12.91
N GLN A 241 -8.66 3.80 -13.83
CA GLN A 241 -8.22 3.60 -15.22
C GLN A 241 -8.71 4.74 -16.10
N ALA A 242 -7.78 5.45 -16.72
CA ALA A 242 -8.12 6.48 -17.70
C ALA A 242 -8.80 5.81 -18.89
N LYS A 243 -10.09 6.13 -19.10
CA LYS A 243 -10.77 5.75 -20.34
C LYS A 243 -10.08 6.51 -21.45
N LYS A 244 -9.66 5.80 -22.50
CA LYS A 244 -9.19 6.43 -23.73
C LYS A 244 -10.40 7.10 -24.34
N GLU A 245 -10.68 8.33 -23.92
CA GLU A 245 -11.59 9.18 -24.68
C GLU A 245 -10.98 9.28 -26.07
N GLU A 246 -11.75 8.90 -27.08
CA GLU A 246 -11.46 9.27 -28.46
C GLU A 246 -11.57 10.79 -28.52
N ILE A 247 -10.49 11.48 -28.15
CA ILE A 247 -10.35 12.90 -28.41
C ILE A 247 -10.26 12.99 -29.93
N SER A 248 -11.41 13.16 -30.58
CA SER A 248 -11.42 13.67 -31.95
C SER A 248 -10.67 15.00 -31.91
N ALA A 249 -9.72 15.18 -32.81
CA ALA A 249 -8.90 16.40 -32.89
C ALA A 249 -9.74 17.69 -32.99
N GLU A 250 -11.02 17.57 -33.33
CA GLU A 250 -12.00 18.65 -33.42
C GLU A 250 -12.49 19.18 -32.06
N ASN A 251 -12.35 18.43 -30.96
CA ASN A 251 -12.82 18.81 -29.62
C ASN A 251 -11.69 19.17 -28.65
N ALA A 252 -10.47 19.35 -29.15
CA ALA A 252 -9.33 19.71 -28.31
C ALA A 252 -9.51 21.14 -27.77
N THR A 253 -9.77 21.23 -26.46
CA THR A 253 -9.85 22.52 -25.75
C THR A 253 -8.51 23.25 -25.78
N GLU A 254 -8.53 24.58 -25.73
CA GLU A 254 -7.35 25.46 -25.76
C GLU A 254 -6.29 25.06 -24.69
N SER A 255 -6.72 24.52 -23.54
CA SER A 255 -5.84 24.00 -22.49
C SER A 255 -5.05 22.74 -22.90
N GLN A 256 -5.59 21.91 -23.80
CA GLN A 256 -4.89 20.75 -24.38
C GLN A 256 -3.88 21.19 -25.44
N VAL A 257 -4.16 22.29 -26.16
CA VAL A 257 -3.26 22.90 -27.14
C VAL A 257 -2.07 23.58 -26.45
N LEU A 258 -2.30 24.21 -25.30
CA LEU A 258 -1.27 24.90 -24.50
C LEU A 258 -0.45 23.97 -23.58
N GLY A 259 -0.75 22.66 -23.55
CA GLY A 259 -0.02 21.70 -22.72
C GLY A 259 -0.21 21.88 -21.20
N ILE A 260 -1.23 22.64 -20.77
CA ILE A 260 -1.48 22.90 -19.36
C ILE A 260 -2.14 21.66 -18.73
N ARG A 261 -1.36 20.93 -17.93
CA ARG A 261 -1.83 19.74 -17.21
C ARG A 261 -2.82 20.13 -16.11
N LYS A 262 -4.06 19.65 -16.21
CA LYS A 262 -5.06 19.79 -15.14
C LYS A 262 -4.68 18.91 -13.94
N PRO A 263 -4.89 19.36 -12.70
CA PRO A 263 -4.68 18.53 -11.51
C PRO A 263 -5.66 17.35 -11.50
N SER A 264 -5.19 16.17 -11.08
CA SER A 264 -6.06 15.02 -10.82
C SER A 264 -6.63 15.12 -9.41
N VAL A 265 -7.94 14.96 -9.26
CA VAL A 265 -8.63 15.05 -7.96
C VAL A 265 -9.16 13.68 -7.57
N LEU A 266 -8.71 13.17 -6.42
CA LEU A 266 -9.28 11.99 -5.78
C LEU A 266 -10.21 12.44 -4.65
N LEU A 267 -11.50 12.16 -4.79
CA LEU A 267 -12.49 12.43 -3.74
C LEU A 267 -12.82 11.12 -3.02
N ILE A 268 -12.53 11.07 -1.72
CA ILE A 268 -12.85 9.93 -0.86
C ILE A 268 -14.00 10.33 0.06
N GLY A 269 -15.12 9.61 -0.03
CA GLY A 269 -16.29 9.81 0.83
C GLY A 269 -16.41 8.71 1.87
N ILE A 270 -16.59 9.09 3.14
CA ILE A 270 -16.99 8.17 4.21
C ILE A 270 -18.41 8.56 4.61
N ASP A 271 -19.37 7.69 4.33
CA ASP A 271 -20.78 7.99 4.64
C ASP A 271 -21.05 7.93 6.16
N ALA A 272 -22.03 8.74 6.59
CA ALA A 272 -22.60 8.77 7.93
C ALA A 272 -21.62 9.01 9.11
N VAL A 273 -20.41 9.51 8.85
CA VAL A 273 -19.45 9.86 9.92
C VAL A 273 -19.43 11.37 10.12
N SER A 274 -19.81 11.81 11.32
CA SER A 274 -19.60 13.20 11.73
C SER A 274 -18.13 13.44 12.05
N ARG A 275 -17.66 14.68 11.85
CA ARG A 275 -16.29 15.10 12.22
C ARG A 275 -15.90 14.73 13.65
N ILE A 276 -16.85 14.89 14.59
CA ILE A 276 -16.60 14.60 16.01
C ILE A 276 -16.55 13.08 16.24
N ASN A 277 -17.40 12.30 15.56
CA ASN A 277 -17.34 10.84 15.62
C ASN A 277 -16.03 10.31 15.04
N LEU A 278 -15.54 10.85 13.91
CA LEU A 278 -14.25 10.45 13.32
C LEU A 278 -13.12 10.49 14.35
N ARG A 279 -13.04 11.56 15.15
CA ARG A 279 -12.03 11.74 16.20
C ARG A 279 -12.12 10.69 17.31
N ARG A 280 -13.34 10.27 17.65
CA ARG A 280 -13.59 9.29 18.72
C ARG A 280 -13.44 7.84 18.28
N THR A 281 -14.05 7.49 17.15
CA THR A 281 -14.19 6.10 16.69
C THR A 281 -13.09 5.68 15.73
N MET A 282 -12.38 6.62 15.12
CA MET A 282 -11.27 6.37 14.19
C MET A 282 -10.04 7.25 14.52
N PRO A 283 -9.51 7.19 15.76
CA PRO A 283 -8.46 8.10 16.21
C PRO A 283 -7.15 7.96 15.43
N GLN A 284 -6.82 6.75 14.96
CA GLN A 284 -5.65 6.51 14.12
C GLN A 284 -5.80 7.18 12.75
N THR A 285 -6.96 7.04 12.10
CA THR A 285 -7.27 7.74 10.84
C THR A 285 -7.22 9.24 11.02
N PHE A 286 -7.82 9.77 12.10
CA PHE A 286 -7.78 11.20 12.38
C PHE A 286 -6.35 11.71 12.56
N LYS A 287 -5.52 11.00 13.34
CA LYS A 287 -4.10 11.34 13.51
C LYS A 287 -3.35 11.34 12.17
N TYR A 288 -3.60 10.34 11.33
CA TYR A 288 -3.00 10.28 10.00
C TYR A 288 -3.35 11.52 9.16
N LEU A 289 -4.62 11.92 9.11
CA LEU A 289 -5.05 13.11 8.37
C LEU A 289 -4.37 14.39 8.89
N GLN A 290 -4.21 14.52 10.22
CA GLN A 290 -3.52 15.68 10.80
C GLN A 290 -2.03 15.73 10.45
N VAL A 291 -1.33 14.59 10.53
CA VAL A 291 0.11 14.51 10.25
C VAL A 291 0.41 14.78 8.77
N ASN A 292 -0.50 14.39 7.87
CA ASN A 292 -0.35 14.59 6.43
C ASN A 292 -0.96 15.92 5.95
N GLU A 293 -1.16 16.89 6.85
CA GLU A 293 -1.61 18.26 6.54
C GLU A 293 -2.89 18.35 5.71
N TRP A 294 -3.82 17.40 5.90
CA TRP A 294 -5.11 17.47 5.22
C TRP A 294 -5.90 18.69 5.68
N ALA A 295 -6.41 19.47 4.73
CA ALA A 295 -7.23 20.63 5.03
C ALA A 295 -8.60 20.22 5.59
N GLU A 296 -8.86 20.54 6.85
CA GLU A 296 -10.17 20.32 7.48
C GLU A 296 -11.13 21.48 7.14
N LEU A 297 -12.25 21.18 6.49
CA LEU A 297 -13.30 22.16 6.17
C LEU A 297 -14.15 22.47 7.41
N LEU A 298 -13.62 23.33 8.28
CA LEU A 298 -14.30 23.75 9.51
C LEU A 298 -15.66 24.42 9.20
N GLY A 299 -16.71 23.94 9.87
CA GLY A 299 -18.09 24.43 9.77
C GLY A 299 -18.82 24.13 8.48
N TYR A 300 -18.23 23.31 7.62
CA TYR A 300 -18.97 22.65 6.56
C TYR A 300 -19.74 21.47 7.16
N ASN A 301 -21.05 21.64 7.35
CA ASN A 301 -21.95 20.59 7.83
C ASN A 301 -22.98 20.27 6.75
N LYS A 302 -23.31 18.98 6.61
CA LYS A 302 -24.46 18.58 5.80
C LYS A 302 -25.74 19.05 6.49
N VAL A 303 -26.45 19.98 5.88
CA VAL A 303 -27.79 20.39 6.29
C VAL A 303 -28.77 19.51 5.52
N ASN A 304 -29.47 18.61 6.21
CA ASN A 304 -30.54 17.85 5.58
C ASN A 304 -31.68 18.81 5.23
N ARG A 305 -32.20 18.71 4.00
CA ARG A 305 -33.43 19.37 3.57
C ARG A 305 -34.53 18.33 3.46
#